data_AF-A0A7W0XW87-F1
#
_entry.id   AF-A0A7W0XW87-F1
#
_cell.length_a   1.000
_cell.length_b   1.000
_cell.length_c   1.000
_cell.angle_alpha   90.00
_cell.angle_beta   90.00
_cell.angle_gamma   90.00
#
_symmetry.space_group_name_H-M   'P 1'
#
loop_
_entity.id
_entity.type
_entity.pdbx_description
1 polymer ?
#
loop_
_entity_poly.entity_id
_entity_poly.type
_entity_poly.pdbx_seq_one_letter_code
_entity_poly.pdbx_strand_id
1 'polypeptide(L)' 'MRGRPVIVGGYGNRGVVTSATYEARACGVHSAMPIGRALRLCPQAVVIPG' A
#
# COMPACT_ATOMS: atom_id res chain seq x y z
N MET A 1 -15.78 -3.84 4.54
CA MET A 1 -14.70 -2.84 4.35
C MET A 1 -14.53 -2.51 2.87
N ARG A 2 -15.55 -2.01 2.17
CA ARG A 2 -15.47 -1.69 0.72
C ARG A 2 -15.25 -0.19 0.59
N GLY A 3 -14.19 0.25 -0.10
CA GLY A 3 -13.91 1.67 -0.37
C GLY A 3 -12.74 2.29 0.37
N ARG A 4 -12.06 1.57 1.28
CA ARG A 4 -10.82 2.09 1.90
C ARG A 4 -9.61 1.46 1.22
N PRO A 5 -8.65 2.26 0.74
CA PRO A 5 -7.42 1.73 0.18
C PRO A 5 -6.63 1.00 1.26
N VAL A 6 -6.26 -0.24 0.97
CA VAL A 6 -5.45 -1.07 1.85
C VAL A 6 -4.21 -1.54 1.11
N ILE A 7 -3.09 -1.47 1.79
CA ILE A 7 -1.78 -1.89 1.33
C ILE A 7 -1.33 -3.01 2.27
N VAL A 8 -0.89 -4.13 1.71
CA VAL A 8 -0.28 -5.24 2.44
C VAL A 8 1.20 -5.26 2.08
N GLY A 9 2.07 -5.38 3.07
CA GLY A 9 3.51 -5.44 2.80
C GLY A 9 4.36 -5.57 4.05
N GLY A 10 5.66 -5.81 3.82
CA GLY A 10 6.62 -6.03 4.90
C GLY A 10 6.87 -4.77 5.73
N TYR A 11 6.99 -4.93 7.05
CA TYR A 11 7.39 -3.86 7.97
C TYR A 11 8.90 -3.63 7.93
N GLY A 12 9.31 -2.36 7.96
CA GLY A 12 10.71 -1.94 8.09
C GLY A 12 11.13 -0.87 7.09
N ASN A 13 12.35 -0.35 7.28
CA ASN A 13 12.91 0.75 6.48
C ASN A 13 13.07 0.42 4.97
N ARG A 14 12.96 -0.86 4.61
CA ARG A 14 12.99 -1.37 3.22
C ARG A 14 11.75 -2.19 2.85
N GLY A 15 10.66 -2.03 3.59
CA GLY A 15 9.39 -2.71 3.32
C GLY A 15 8.82 -2.35 1.96
N VAL A 16 8.33 -3.37 1.23
CA VAL A 16 7.66 -3.20 -0.06
C VAL A 16 6.22 -3.71 0.00
N VAL A 17 5.39 -3.17 -0.87
CA VAL A 17 4.01 -3.62 -1.09
C VAL A 17 4.03 -5.02 -1.67
N THR A 18 3.45 -5.99 -0.97
CA THR A 18 3.23 -7.35 -1.48
C THR A 18 1.90 -7.41 -2.23
N SER A 19 0.85 -6.80 -1.66
CA SER A 19 -0.48 -6.74 -2.25
C SER A 19 -1.16 -5.39 -1.94
N ALA A 20 -2.10 -4.98 -2.78
CA ALA A 20 -2.83 -3.73 -2.63
C ALA A 20 -4.26 -3.88 -3.15
N THR A 21 -5.22 -3.21 -2.52
CA THR A 21 -6.62 -3.21 -3.00
C THR A 21 -6.76 -2.39 -4.26
N TYR A 22 -7.89 -2.56 -4.95
CA TYR A 22 -8.18 -1.81 -6.18
C TYR A 22 -8.18 -0.30 -5.94
N GLU A 23 -8.68 0.17 -4.80
CA GLU A 23 -8.66 1.58 -4.44
C GLU A 23 -7.22 2.12 -4.28
N ALA A 24 -6.32 1.33 -3.68
CA ALA A 24 -4.92 1.71 -3.57
C ALA A 24 -4.22 1.70 -4.94
N ARG A 25 -4.55 0.72 -5.80
CA ARG A 25 -4.04 0.65 -7.19
C ARG A 25 -4.52 1.84 -8.04
N ALA A 26 -5.74 2.31 -7.84
CA ALA A 26 -6.26 3.50 -8.51
C ALA A 26 -5.46 4.76 -8.17
N CYS A 27 -4.85 4.83 -6.98
CA CYS A 27 -3.91 5.89 -6.59
C CYS A 27 -2.49 5.70 -7.17
N GLY A 28 -2.23 4.63 -7.92
CA GLY A 28 -0.93 4.33 -8.52
C GLY A 28 -0.03 3.41 -7.67
N VAL A 29 -0.54 2.80 -6.59
CA VAL A 29 0.21 1.81 -5.81
C VAL A 29 0.30 0.48 -6.58
N HIS A 30 1.47 -0.14 -6.60
CA HIS A 30 1.68 -1.46 -7.21
C HIS A 30 2.59 -2.34 -6.36
N SER A 31 2.59 -3.66 -6.64
CA SER A 31 3.47 -4.61 -5.94
C SER A 31 4.94 -4.28 -6.16
N ALA A 32 5.78 -4.64 -5.18
CA ALA A 32 7.20 -4.26 -5.07
C ALA A 32 7.49 -2.76 -4.93
N MET A 33 6.46 -1.89 -4.86
CA MET A 33 6.65 -0.48 -4.54
C MET A 33 7.11 -0.33 -3.08
N PRO A 34 8.09 0.54 -2.76
CA PRO A 34 8.42 0.86 -1.38
C PRO A 34 7.20 1.40 -0.62
N ILE A 35 6.94 0.91 0.60
CA ILE A 35 5.79 1.33 1.42
C ILE A 35 5.75 2.86 1.58
N GLY A 36 6.92 3.49 1.81
CA GLY A 36 7.00 4.95 1.94
C GLY A 36 6.60 5.71 0.66
N ARG A 37 6.84 5.14 -0.53
CA ARG A 37 6.34 5.71 -1.79
C ARG A 37 4.84 5.46 -1.95
N ALA A 38 4.38 4.27 -1.59
CA ALA A 38 2.96 3.92 -1.67
C ALA A 38 2.10 4.83 -0.77
N LEU A 39 2.56 5.13 0.45
CA LEU A 39 1.92 6.07 1.37
C LEU A 39 1.93 7.52 0.87
N ARG A 40 2.95 7.92 0.11
CA ARG A 40 2.96 9.25 -0.54
C ARG A 40 1.92 9.36 -1.65
N LEU A 41 1.72 8.29 -2.42
CA LEU A 41 0.70 8.25 -3.48
C LEU A 41 -0.72 8.11 -2.92
N CYS A 42 -0.87 7.38 -1.81
CA CYS A 42 -2.15 7.10 -1.19
C CYS A 42 -2.05 7.33 0.34
N PRO A 43 -2.09 8.59 0.81
CA PRO A 43 -1.94 8.91 2.24
C PRO A 43 -3.04 8.33 3.12
N GLN A 44 -4.23 8.16 2.56
CA GLN A 44 -5.38 7.54 3.23
C GLN A 44 -5.32 6.01 3.30
N ALA A 45 -4.29 5.37 2.69
CA ALA A 45 -4.18 3.92 2.70
C ALA A 45 -3.83 3.36 4.07
N VAL A 46 -4.48 2.27 4.44
CA VAL A 46 -4.13 1.51 5.64
C VAL A 46 -3.09 0.47 5.27
N VAL A 47 -1.94 0.49 5.95
CA VAL A 47 -0.91 -0.54 5.78
C VAL A 47 -1.18 -1.66 6.78
N ILE A 48 -1.28 -2.89 6.28
CA ILE A 48 -1.46 -4.11 7.07
C ILE A 48 -0.18 -4.95 6.94
N PRO A 49 0.38 -5.47 8.04
CA PRO A 49 1.48 -6.42 7.98
C PRO A 49 1.02 -7.68 7.25
N GLY A 50 1.79 -8.11 6.26
CA GLY A 50 1.61 -9.37 5.54
C GLY A 50 2.85 -10.25 5.62
#